data_AF-A0A836ZST2-F1
#
_entry.id   AF-A0A836ZST2-F1
#
_cell.length_a   1.000
_cell.length_b   1.000
_cell.length_c   1.000
_cell.angle_alpha   90.00
_cell.angle_beta   90.00
_cell.angle_gamma   90.00
#
_symmetry.space_group_name_H-M   'P 1'
#
loop_
_entity.id
_entity.type
_entity.pdbx_description
1 polymer ?
#
loop_
_entity_poly.entity_id
_entity_poly.type
_entity_poly.pdbx_seq_one_letter_code
_entity_poly.pdbx_strand_id
1 'polypeptide(L)'
;WGPQAELFDYYERTLLNHVMAQQHPRSGMFTYMTPLLAGEARGWSSPFDDFWCCVGSGMEAHAQFGDSIYWQDGQGVFVNLYVPSTVRDAAGLDMTLHSALPEQGSASLRIDAAPAEQRTLALRVPGWAQQPRLQLNGQPVDSAASDGYLRITRVWQRGDTLSLAFDMPLRLEATPDDPAWVSVLRGPLVLAVDLGDAAKPWSSKTPALIGGQDILQRLQPVPGKTAFVYNDGAQQWQLSPFYAQFDRRSAVYLEHRDAAAWQQRQTELAAVAAAQHALDTRALDRIALGDEASEKAHALQGENSNPLSYRRRPGRDVRTGGFMAFTLRNTAQARILRLRYWGDETRRRFRLLADGELIANERLDGNRGLDFVDVDYPLPAAVAGRDTLQIRIEPETGYSAGPAFGCWVLESARR
;
A
#
# COMPACT_ATOMS: atom_id res chain seq x y z
N TRP A 1 8.58 27.82 -17.25
CA TRP A 1 8.25 26.39 -17.15
C TRP A 1 8.39 25.79 -18.54
N GLY A 2 9.17 24.72 -18.67
CA GLY A 2 9.33 23.97 -19.93
C GLY A 2 8.86 22.53 -19.73
N PRO A 3 8.62 21.77 -20.81
CA PRO A 3 8.22 20.37 -20.72
C PRO A 3 9.35 19.56 -20.09
N GLN A 4 9.07 18.89 -18.97
CA GLN A 4 10.00 17.99 -18.28
C GLN A 4 9.44 16.57 -18.35
N ALA A 5 10.09 15.70 -19.13
CA ALA A 5 9.59 14.34 -19.39
C ALA A 5 9.45 13.51 -18.10
N GLU A 6 10.32 13.73 -17.11
CA GLU A 6 10.31 13.05 -15.81
C GLU A 6 9.04 13.32 -15.00
N LEU A 7 8.43 14.51 -15.13
CA LEU A 7 7.14 14.80 -14.49
C LEU A 7 6.03 13.91 -15.06
N PHE A 8 6.14 13.54 -16.33
CA PHE A 8 5.22 12.61 -16.98
C PHE A 8 5.48 11.16 -16.61
N ASP A 9 6.67 10.79 -16.15
CA ASP A 9 6.88 9.47 -15.55
C ASP A 9 6.11 9.36 -14.22
N TYR A 10 6.12 10.41 -13.40
CA TYR A 10 5.30 10.48 -12.19
C TYR A 10 3.80 10.51 -12.51
N TYR A 11 3.39 11.29 -13.51
CA TYR A 11 1.99 11.36 -13.95
C TYR A 11 1.48 9.99 -14.43
N GLU A 12 2.20 9.37 -15.37
CA GLU A 12 1.86 8.04 -15.92
C GLU A 12 1.81 6.98 -14.82
N ARG A 13 2.78 7.01 -13.90
CA ARG A 13 2.82 6.12 -12.74
C ARG A 13 1.56 6.25 -11.89
N THR A 14 1.21 7.48 -11.52
CA THR A 14 0.09 7.78 -10.62
C THR A 14 -1.24 7.48 -11.30
N LEU A 15 -1.38 7.86 -12.57
CA LEU A 15 -2.55 7.58 -13.39
C LEU A 15 -2.82 6.07 -13.44
N LEU A 16 -1.83 5.27 -13.85
CA LEU A 16 -2.03 3.84 -14.09
C LEU A 16 -2.13 3.02 -12.80
N ASN A 17 -1.42 3.38 -11.73
CA ASN A 17 -1.32 2.51 -10.55
C ASN A 17 -2.12 2.98 -9.34
N HIS A 18 -2.57 4.24 -9.35
CA HIS A 18 -3.39 4.78 -8.27
C HIS A 18 -4.76 5.21 -8.79
N VAL A 19 -4.84 6.11 -9.78
CA VAL A 19 -6.12 6.66 -10.25
C VAL A 19 -6.97 5.59 -10.94
N MET A 20 -6.39 4.83 -11.88
CA MET A 20 -7.07 3.69 -12.51
C MET A 20 -7.42 2.57 -11.52
N ALA A 21 -6.64 2.44 -10.44
CA ALA A 21 -6.89 1.48 -9.36
C ALA A 21 -7.97 1.97 -8.38
N GLN A 22 -8.38 3.25 -8.49
CA GLN A 22 -9.31 3.91 -7.58
C GLN A 22 -10.77 3.67 -7.94
N GLN A 23 -11.09 3.44 -9.22
CA GLN A 23 -12.45 3.17 -9.67
C GLN A 23 -12.65 1.68 -9.90
N HIS A 24 -13.74 1.13 -9.36
CA HIS A 24 -14.18 -0.21 -9.68
C HIS A 24 -14.79 -0.22 -11.09
N PRO A 25 -14.21 -0.93 -12.08
CA PRO A 25 -14.54 -0.76 -13.49
C PRO A 25 -15.92 -1.29 -13.88
N ARG A 26 -16.55 -2.10 -13.01
CA ARG A 26 -17.90 -2.65 -13.27
C ARG A 26 -19.01 -1.84 -12.61
N SER A 27 -18.74 -1.23 -11.46
CA SER A 27 -19.77 -0.50 -10.70
C SER A 27 -19.60 1.02 -10.76
N GLY A 28 -18.44 1.51 -11.22
CA GLY A 28 -18.10 2.93 -11.25
C GLY A 28 -17.77 3.54 -9.88
N MET A 29 -17.80 2.73 -8.81
CA MET A 29 -17.60 3.18 -7.43
C MET A 29 -16.13 3.42 -7.10
N PHE A 30 -15.87 4.31 -6.15
CA PHE A 30 -14.51 4.77 -5.83
C PHE A 30 -14.04 4.24 -4.48
N THR A 31 -12.78 3.85 -4.40
CA THR A 31 -12.14 3.63 -3.10
C THR A 31 -11.67 4.96 -2.50
N TYR A 32 -11.81 5.08 -1.18
CA TYR A 32 -11.18 6.16 -0.42
C TYR A 32 -9.70 5.85 -0.17
N MET A 33 -9.43 4.68 0.40
CA MET A 33 -8.09 4.22 0.76
C MET A 33 -7.69 3.05 -0.11
N THR A 34 -6.51 3.13 -0.70
CA THR A 34 -5.89 2.02 -1.43
C THR A 34 -4.86 1.35 -0.51
N PRO A 35 -5.26 0.37 0.34
CA PRO A 35 -4.34 -0.20 1.31
C PRO A 35 -3.21 -0.94 0.60
N LEU A 36 -1.98 -0.71 1.05
CA LEU A 36 -0.77 -1.38 0.54
C LEU A 36 -0.27 -2.48 1.47
N LEU A 37 -0.88 -2.60 2.65
CA LEU A 37 -0.64 -3.71 3.57
C LEU A 37 -1.11 -5.01 2.91
N ALA A 38 -0.20 -5.97 2.77
CA ALA A 38 -0.47 -7.24 2.12
C ALA A 38 -1.73 -7.90 2.66
N GLY A 39 -2.64 -8.24 1.76
CA GLY A 39 -3.86 -8.94 2.08
C GLY A 39 -5.03 -8.07 2.50
N GLU A 40 -4.87 -6.76 2.70
CA GLU A 40 -5.99 -5.87 2.98
C GLU A 40 -6.84 -5.67 1.71
N ALA A 41 -8.16 -5.65 1.88
CA ALA A 41 -9.10 -5.45 0.79
C ALA A 41 -9.40 -3.96 0.59
N ARG A 42 -9.56 -3.53 -0.66
CA ARG A 42 -10.13 -2.22 -0.97
C ARG A 42 -11.60 -2.18 -0.60
N GLY A 43 -12.02 -1.10 0.08
CA GLY A 43 -13.43 -0.74 0.21
C GLY A 43 -13.87 0.10 -0.98
N TRP A 44 -15.15 0.01 -1.36
CA TRP A 44 -15.72 0.80 -2.45
C TRP A 44 -16.87 1.64 -1.92
N SER A 45 -17.02 2.85 -2.46
CA SER A 45 -18.20 3.68 -2.21
C SER A 45 -19.48 3.00 -2.70
N SER A 46 -20.60 3.48 -2.21
CA SER A 46 -21.95 3.21 -2.72
C SER A 46 -22.42 4.35 -3.63
N PRO A 47 -23.40 4.10 -4.52
CA PRO A 47 -23.88 5.14 -5.44
C PRO A 47 -24.55 6.33 -4.76
N PHE A 48 -25.14 6.15 -3.56
CA PHE A 48 -26.01 7.16 -2.94
C PHE A 48 -25.76 7.42 -1.45
N ASP A 49 -24.91 6.65 -0.77
CA ASP A 49 -24.73 6.76 0.68
C ASP A 49 -23.33 7.26 1.10
N ASP A 50 -22.38 7.34 0.16
CA ASP A 50 -20.99 7.72 0.43
C ASP A 50 -20.59 9.05 -0.25
N PHE A 51 -20.65 10.14 0.52
CA PHE A 51 -20.32 11.49 0.07
C PHE A 51 -18.88 11.91 0.45
N TRP A 52 -17.92 11.05 0.16
CA TRP A 52 -16.53 11.28 0.51
C TRP A 52 -15.86 12.23 -0.49
N CYS A 53 -14.83 12.95 -0.06
CA CYS A 53 -14.03 13.79 -0.96
C CYS A 53 -13.42 12.98 -2.12
N CYS A 54 -13.02 11.73 -1.88
CA CYS A 54 -12.48 10.83 -2.91
C CYS A 54 -13.50 10.44 -3.99
N VAL A 55 -14.80 10.48 -3.70
CA VAL A 55 -15.84 10.25 -4.71
C VAL A 55 -15.87 11.44 -5.68
N GLY A 56 -15.85 12.67 -5.14
CA GLY A 56 -15.77 13.90 -5.94
C GLY A 56 -14.52 13.93 -6.82
N SER A 57 -13.34 13.84 -6.20
CA SER A 57 -12.07 13.89 -6.94
C SER A 57 -11.89 12.69 -7.89
N GLY A 58 -12.46 11.53 -7.55
CA GLY A 58 -12.45 10.35 -8.41
C GLY A 58 -13.19 10.59 -9.73
N MET A 59 -14.37 11.20 -9.69
CA MET A 59 -15.13 11.58 -10.90
C MET A 59 -14.37 12.61 -11.74
N GLU A 60 -13.81 13.65 -11.11
CA GLU A 60 -13.03 14.68 -11.79
C GLU A 60 -11.83 14.08 -12.53
N ALA A 61 -11.05 13.23 -11.86
CA ALA A 61 -9.85 12.63 -12.44
C ALA A 61 -10.15 11.80 -13.71
N HIS A 62 -11.23 11.00 -13.69
CA HIS A 62 -11.60 10.15 -14.82
C HIS A 62 -12.18 10.93 -16.00
N ALA A 63 -12.71 12.14 -15.77
CA ALA A 63 -13.15 13.04 -16.83
C ALA A 63 -11.99 13.73 -17.58
N GLN A 64 -10.78 13.72 -17.02
CA GLN A 64 -9.63 14.52 -17.47
C GLN A 64 -8.47 13.70 -18.05
N PHE A 65 -8.67 12.41 -18.34
CA PHE A 65 -7.60 11.55 -18.88
C PHE A 65 -7.03 12.05 -20.22
N GLY A 66 -7.80 12.83 -20.99
CA GLY A 66 -7.35 13.42 -22.26
C GLY A 66 -6.38 14.60 -22.12
N ASP A 67 -6.44 15.34 -21.01
CA ASP A 67 -5.87 16.69 -20.90
C ASP A 67 -4.33 16.71 -21.00
N SER A 68 -3.70 15.60 -20.63
CA SER A 68 -2.25 15.50 -20.56
C SER A 68 -1.68 14.46 -21.54
N ILE A 69 -2.50 13.93 -22.45
CA ILE A 69 -1.99 13.04 -23.52
C ILE A 69 -1.09 13.82 -24.47
N TYR A 70 -1.58 14.99 -24.93
CA TYR A 70 -0.88 15.86 -25.85
C TYR A 70 -0.76 17.26 -25.26
N TRP A 71 0.42 17.86 -25.36
CA TRP A 71 0.60 19.30 -25.16
C TRP A 71 1.10 19.94 -26.46
N GLN A 72 0.88 21.25 -26.61
CA GLN A 72 1.18 21.98 -27.85
C GLN A 72 1.93 23.26 -27.53
N ASP A 73 2.82 23.66 -28.44
CA ASP A 73 3.43 24.99 -28.45
C ASP A 73 3.43 25.57 -29.87
N GLY A 74 4.06 26.74 -30.05
CA GLY A 74 4.16 27.37 -31.37
C GLY A 74 4.91 26.53 -32.42
N GLN A 75 5.74 25.57 -31.99
CA GLN A 75 6.61 24.75 -32.84
C GLN A 75 5.99 23.40 -33.20
N GLY A 76 5.09 22.85 -32.37
CA GLY A 76 4.42 21.59 -32.67
C GLY A 76 3.75 20.93 -31.48
N VAL A 77 3.79 19.60 -31.46
CA VAL A 77 3.02 18.75 -30.52
C VAL A 77 3.94 17.84 -29.73
N PHE A 78 3.72 17.79 -28.43
CA PHE A 78 4.31 16.84 -27.48
C PHE A 78 3.34 15.69 -27.25
N VAL A 79 3.80 14.47 -27.44
CA VAL A 79 3.08 13.24 -27.07
C VAL A 79 3.64 12.77 -25.75
N ASN A 80 2.89 13.02 -24.67
CA ASN A 80 3.32 12.75 -23.31
C ASN A 80 2.84 11.39 -22.81
N LEU A 81 1.60 10.98 -23.12
CA LEU A 81 1.07 9.69 -22.71
C LEU A 81 0.70 8.86 -23.93
N TYR A 82 0.98 7.56 -23.87
CA TYR A 82 0.68 6.63 -24.97
C TYR A 82 -0.70 5.98 -24.83
N VAL A 83 -1.74 6.81 -24.69
CA VAL A 83 -3.14 6.38 -24.56
C VAL A 83 -3.82 6.43 -25.92
N PRO A 84 -4.51 5.36 -26.39
CA PRO A 84 -5.23 5.37 -27.66
C PRO A 84 -6.19 6.56 -27.78
N SER A 85 -5.99 7.42 -28.77
CA SER A 85 -6.67 8.72 -28.84
C SER A 85 -6.54 9.37 -30.22
N THR A 86 -7.33 10.42 -30.45
CA THR A 86 -7.18 11.33 -31.59
C THR A 86 -6.96 12.75 -31.08
N VAL A 87 -6.18 13.54 -31.81
CA VAL A 87 -5.93 14.95 -31.49
C VAL A 87 -6.18 15.81 -32.72
N ARG A 88 -6.82 16.96 -32.48
CA ARG A 88 -6.94 18.05 -33.46
C ARG A 88 -6.08 19.21 -33.01
N ASP A 89 -5.04 19.53 -33.75
CA ASP A 89 -4.11 20.61 -33.42
C ASP A 89 -4.61 21.93 -34.02
N ALA A 90 -4.42 23.04 -33.31
CA ALA A 90 -4.83 24.35 -33.79
C ALA A 90 -4.09 24.75 -35.08
N ALA A 91 -2.87 24.25 -35.29
CA ALA A 91 -2.11 24.45 -36.54
C ALA A 91 -2.45 23.42 -37.63
N GLY A 92 -3.46 22.57 -37.44
CA GLY A 92 -3.93 21.59 -38.43
C GLY A 92 -3.09 20.32 -38.55
N LEU A 93 -2.24 20.01 -37.55
CA LEU A 93 -1.54 18.74 -37.43
C LEU A 93 -2.38 17.71 -36.67
N ASP A 94 -3.41 17.19 -37.34
CA ASP A 94 -4.33 16.21 -36.76
C ASP A 94 -3.72 14.80 -36.81
N MET A 95 -3.89 14.05 -35.73
CA MET A 95 -3.24 12.74 -35.59
C MET A 95 -4.12 11.72 -34.86
N THR A 96 -3.90 10.45 -35.18
CA THR A 96 -4.46 9.30 -34.47
C THR A 96 -3.34 8.49 -33.85
N LEU A 97 -3.43 8.25 -32.55
CA LEU A 97 -2.52 7.41 -31.77
C LEU A 97 -3.15 6.04 -31.52
N HIS A 98 -2.52 5.00 -32.03
CA HIS A 98 -2.76 3.62 -31.67
C HIS A 98 -1.69 3.17 -30.68
N SER A 99 -2.07 2.47 -29.62
CA SER A 99 -1.13 2.05 -28.58
C SER A 99 -1.52 0.69 -28.03
N ALA A 100 -0.52 -0.16 -27.82
CA ALA A 100 -0.64 -1.39 -27.07
C ALA A 100 -0.07 -1.26 -25.64
N LEU A 101 0.40 -0.07 -25.27
CA LEU A 101 0.77 0.25 -23.89
C LEU A 101 -0.48 0.35 -23.02
N PRO A 102 -0.38 -0.02 -21.72
CA PRO A 102 0.83 -0.45 -21.02
C PRO A 102 1.10 -1.97 -21.07
N GLU A 103 0.32 -2.77 -21.79
CA GLU A 103 0.51 -4.22 -21.85
C GLU A 103 1.71 -4.64 -22.72
N GLN A 104 1.94 -3.92 -23.82
CA GLN A 104 3.04 -4.15 -24.76
C GLN A 104 3.75 -2.83 -25.06
N GLY A 105 5.06 -2.89 -25.27
CA GLY A 105 5.89 -1.71 -25.49
C GLY A 105 5.82 -1.21 -26.93
N SER A 106 4.63 -0.98 -27.48
CA SER A 106 4.47 -0.49 -28.85
C SER A 106 3.35 0.54 -28.99
N ALA A 107 3.61 1.56 -29.80
CA ALA A 107 2.64 2.58 -30.19
C ALA A 107 2.91 3.05 -31.63
N SER A 108 1.86 3.51 -32.32
CA SER A 108 1.99 4.15 -33.62
C SER A 108 1.13 5.41 -33.69
N LEU A 109 1.69 6.45 -34.29
CA LEU A 109 1.05 7.75 -34.48
C LEU A 109 0.95 8.00 -35.98
N ARG A 110 -0.28 8.14 -36.46
CA ARG A 110 -0.59 8.43 -37.86
C ARG A 110 -0.99 9.89 -38.02
N ILE A 111 -0.45 10.55 -39.04
CA ILE A 111 -0.84 11.90 -39.43
C ILE A 111 -2.09 11.84 -40.31
N ASP A 112 -3.16 12.47 -39.88
CA ASP A 112 -4.44 12.52 -40.60
C ASP A 112 -4.62 13.81 -41.41
N ALA A 113 -4.05 14.91 -40.91
CA ALA A 113 -3.89 16.19 -41.61
C ALA A 113 -2.61 16.90 -41.14
N ALA A 114 -2.05 17.77 -41.98
CA ALA A 114 -0.86 18.55 -41.64
C ALA A 114 -0.84 19.90 -42.38
N PRO A 115 -0.31 20.97 -41.76
CA PRO A 115 -0.01 22.22 -42.46
C PRO A 115 1.17 22.05 -43.43
N ALA A 116 1.33 23.01 -44.35
CA ALA A 116 2.46 23.04 -45.28
C ALA A 116 3.80 23.45 -44.61
N GLU A 117 3.72 23.95 -43.38
CA GLU A 117 4.87 24.42 -42.60
C GLU A 117 5.55 23.27 -41.85
N GLN A 118 6.80 23.48 -41.46
CA GLN A 118 7.49 22.53 -40.59
C GLN A 118 6.86 22.53 -39.20
N ARG A 119 6.64 21.34 -38.65
CA ARG A 119 6.17 21.14 -37.28
C ARG A 119 7.04 20.10 -36.59
N THR A 120 7.25 20.29 -35.29
CA THR A 120 8.00 19.34 -34.46
C THR A 120 7.05 18.39 -33.75
N LEU A 121 7.26 17.09 -33.91
CA LEU A 121 6.67 16.08 -33.03
C LEU A 121 7.71 15.67 -31.98
N ALA A 122 7.38 15.86 -30.71
CA ALA A 122 8.19 15.46 -29.57
C ALA A 122 7.54 14.25 -28.88
N LEU A 123 8.15 13.08 -29.01
CA LEU A 123 7.62 11.81 -28.48
C LEU A 123 8.36 11.48 -27.18
N ARG A 124 7.66 11.41 -26.04
CA ARG A 124 8.31 11.12 -24.75
C ARG A 124 9.00 9.76 -24.78
N VAL A 125 10.23 9.67 -24.30
CA VAL A 125 10.87 8.42 -23.92
C VAL A 125 10.63 8.22 -22.42
N PRO A 126 9.77 7.27 -22.00
CA PRO A 126 9.52 7.05 -20.58
C PRO A 126 10.80 6.65 -19.84
N GLY A 127 11.00 7.11 -18.61
CA GLY A 127 12.20 6.81 -17.83
C GLY A 127 12.41 5.31 -17.53
N TRP A 128 11.36 4.50 -17.62
CA TRP A 128 11.45 3.04 -17.50
C TRP A 128 11.84 2.34 -18.81
N ALA A 129 11.75 3.02 -19.96
CA ALA A 129 11.94 2.41 -21.27
C ALA A 129 13.42 2.15 -21.54
N GLN A 130 13.72 0.97 -22.07
CA GLN A 130 15.04 0.64 -22.60
C GLN A 130 14.98 0.52 -24.11
N GLN A 131 16.09 0.86 -24.78
CA GLN A 131 16.27 0.75 -26.23
C GLN A 131 15.08 1.31 -27.05
N PRO A 132 14.74 2.61 -26.91
CA PRO A 132 13.66 3.20 -27.69
C PRO A 132 13.98 3.10 -29.18
N ARG A 133 13.06 2.52 -29.95
CA ARG A 133 13.19 2.38 -31.41
C ARG A 133 12.10 3.20 -32.08
N LEU A 134 12.50 4.11 -32.97
CA LEU A 134 11.61 4.95 -33.76
C LEU A 134 11.73 4.61 -35.25
N GLN A 135 10.60 4.49 -35.92
CA GLN A 135 10.52 4.38 -37.36
C GLN A 135 9.55 5.40 -37.92
N LEU A 136 9.84 5.90 -39.12
CA LEU A 136 8.99 6.80 -39.89
C LEU A 136 8.73 6.15 -41.25
N ASN A 137 7.47 5.86 -41.55
CA ASN A 137 7.06 5.15 -42.76
C ASN A 137 7.82 3.83 -42.97
N GLY A 138 8.07 3.11 -41.87
CA GLY A 138 8.80 1.83 -41.86
C GLY A 138 10.31 1.94 -41.96
N GLN A 139 10.87 3.15 -42.03
CA GLN A 139 12.33 3.37 -42.04
C GLN A 139 12.81 3.79 -40.65
N PRO A 140 13.87 3.19 -40.10
CA PRO A 140 14.46 3.64 -38.84
C PRO A 140 14.84 5.11 -38.88
N VAL A 141 14.51 5.84 -37.81
CA VAL A 141 14.94 7.23 -37.61
C VAL A 141 16.03 7.22 -36.56
N ASP A 142 17.22 7.66 -36.93
CA ASP A 142 18.29 7.89 -35.97
C ASP A 142 18.02 9.21 -35.25
N SER A 143 17.45 9.12 -34.06
CA SER A 143 17.17 10.26 -33.20
C SER A 143 17.57 9.93 -31.77
N ALA A 144 18.53 10.68 -31.22
CA ALA A 144 18.81 10.64 -29.80
C ALA A 144 17.74 11.43 -29.04
N ALA A 145 17.30 10.93 -27.89
CA ALA A 145 16.40 11.68 -27.03
C ALA A 145 17.14 12.88 -26.43
N SER A 146 16.51 14.06 -26.48
CA SER A 146 16.94 15.25 -25.78
C SER A 146 15.87 15.63 -24.77
N ASP A 147 16.26 15.86 -23.51
CA ASP A 147 15.36 16.20 -22.41
C ASP A 147 14.20 15.20 -22.23
N GLY A 148 14.46 13.92 -22.53
CA GLY A 148 13.47 12.85 -22.46
C GLY A 148 12.49 12.76 -23.62
N TYR A 149 12.74 13.45 -24.75
CA TYR A 149 11.89 13.37 -25.95
C TYR A 149 12.69 13.06 -27.22
N LEU A 150 12.14 12.21 -28.08
CA LEU A 150 12.57 12.07 -29.48
C LEU A 150 11.88 13.16 -30.30
N ARG A 151 12.65 14.06 -30.90
CA ARG A 151 12.12 15.22 -31.64
C ARG A 151 12.33 15.05 -33.13
N ILE A 152 11.24 15.17 -33.88
CA ILE A 152 11.24 15.06 -35.34
C ILE A 152 10.61 16.31 -35.90
N THR A 153 11.41 17.13 -36.57
CA THR A 153 10.95 18.38 -37.21
C THR A 153 10.94 18.20 -38.71
N ARG A 154 9.77 18.29 -39.33
CA ARG A 154 9.61 18.22 -40.79
C ARG A 154 8.30 18.82 -41.26
N VAL A 155 8.16 18.95 -42.57
CA VAL A 155 6.84 19.11 -43.21
C VAL A 155 6.19 17.73 -43.23
N TRP A 156 5.08 17.60 -42.52
CA TRP A 156 4.34 16.35 -42.39
C TRP A 156 3.35 16.19 -43.54
N GLN A 157 3.08 14.94 -43.92
CA GLN A 157 2.08 14.62 -44.94
C GLN A 157 1.03 13.69 -44.34
N ARG A 158 -0.21 13.85 -44.80
CA ARG A 158 -1.27 12.89 -44.49
C ARG A 158 -0.82 11.48 -44.85
N GLY A 159 -0.96 10.55 -43.91
CA GLY A 159 -0.53 9.17 -44.04
C GLY A 159 0.88 8.88 -43.53
N ASP A 160 1.69 9.90 -43.20
CA ASP A 160 2.93 9.68 -42.47
C ASP A 160 2.63 8.92 -41.17
N THR A 161 3.45 7.92 -40.86
CA THR A 161 3.27 7.06 -39.68
C THR A 161 4.58 6.95 -38.93
N LEU A 162 4.53 7.30 -37.65
CA LEU A 162 5.60 7.07 -36.67
C LEU A 162 5.28 5.81 -35.87
N SER A 163 6.24 4.90 -35.77
CA SER A 163 6.12 3.70 -34.94
C SER A 163 7.18 3.71 -33.85
N LEU A 164 6.75 3.55 -32.60
CA LEU A 164 7.60 3.47 -31.42
C LEU A 164 7.57 2.06 -30.85
N ALA A 165 8.75 1.57 -30.45
CA ALA A 165 8.88 0.36 -29.65
C ALA A 165 9.81 0.59 -28.45
N PHE A 166 9.43 0.01 -27.31
CA PHE A 166 10.14 0.09 -26.04
C PHE A 166 10.33 -1.31 -25.46
N ASP A 167 11.53 -1.57 -24.95
CA ASP A 167 11.73 -2.76 -24.13
C ASP A 167 11.20 -2.48 -22.71
N MET A 168 10.44 -3.44 -22.19
CA MET A 168 9.75 -3.36 -20.89
C MET A 168 10.26 -4.47 -19.95
N PRO A 169 11.52 -4.41 -19.49
CA PRO A 169 12.04 -5.39 -18.55
C PRO A 169 11.31 -5.28 -17.20
N LEU A 170 11.35 -6.38 -16.45
CA LEU A 170 11.00 -6.32 -15.03
C LEU A 170 12.06 -5.52 -14.27
N ARG A 171 11.63 -4.84 -13.21
CA ARG A 171 12.52 -4.15 -12.27
C ARG A 171 11.98 -4.25 -10.85
N LEU A 172 12.88 -4.12 -9.89
CA LEU A 172 12.54 -3.94 -8.48
C LEU A 172 12.69 -2.47 -8.11
N GLU A 173 11.76 -1.97 -7.31
CA GLU A 173 11.82 -0.63 -6.73
C GLU A 173 11.67 -0.78 -5.21
N ALA A 174 12.70 -0.39 -4.47
CA ALA A 174 12.73 -0.45 -3.01
C ALA A 174 11.87 0.66 -2.38
N THR A 175 11.30 0.40 -1.20
CA THR A 175 10.69 1.49 -0.43
C THR A 175 11.76 2.47 0.05
N PRO A 176 11.42 3.76 0.24
CA PRO A 176 12.40 4.76 0.66
C PRO A 176 12.99 4.53 2.06
N ASP A 177 12.26 3.81 2.93
CA ASP A 177 12.58 3.61 4.35
C ASP A 177 13.23 2.26 4.66
N ASP A 178 12.93 1.21 3.89
CA ASP A 178 13.51 -0.12 4.07
C ASP A 178 13.79 -0.81 2.73
N PRO A 179 15.07 -0.92 2.30
CA PRO A 179 15.42 -1.52 1.03
C PRO A 179 15.13 -3.03 0.93
N ALA A 180 14.79 -3.69 2.05
CA ALA A 180 14.32 -5.07 2.02
C ALA A 180 12.88 -5.19 1.53
N TRP A 181 12.10 -4.10 1.47
CA TRP A 181 10.75 -4.10 0.88
C TRP A 181 10.79 -3.53 -0.52
N VAL A 182 10.29 -4.31 -1.48
CA VAL A 182 10.30 -3.94 -2.89
C VAL A 182 8.95 -4.13 -3.54
N SER A 183 8.68 -3.37 -4.59
CA SER A 183 7.66 -3.68 -5.59
C SER A 183 8.30 -4.29 -6.83
N VAL A 184 7.54 -5.10 -7.57
CA VAL A 184 7.92 -5.61 -8.90
C VAL A 184 7.18 -4.81 -9.96
N LEU A 185 7.89 -4.35 -10.99
CA LEU A 185 7.32 -3.46 -11.98
C LEU A 185 7.67 -3.90 -13.40
N ARG A 186 6.78 -3.64 -14.36
CA ARG A 186 7.02 -3.83 -15.80
C ARG A 186 6.51 -2.63 -16.59
N GLY A 187 7.40 -1.95 -17.32
CA GLY A 187 7.07 -0.63 -17.89
C GLY A 187 6.45 0.28 -16.84
N PRO A 188 5.37 1.02 -17.06
CA PRO A 188 4.81 1.88 -16.00
C PRO A 188 4.01 1.14 -14.93
N LEU A 189 3.80 -0.19 -15.07
CA LEU A 189 2.90 -0.97 -14.24
C LEU A 189 3.60 -1.48 -12.98
N VAL A 190 2.98 -1.21 -11.83
CA VAL A 190 3.21 -1.91 -10.56
C VAL A 190 2.48 -3.23 -10.62
N LEU A 191 3.20 -4.33 -10.39
CA LEU A 191 2.64 -5.66 -10.28
C LEU A 191 2.42 -5.98 -8.80
N ALA A 192 1.30 -6.64 -8.50
CA ALA A 192 0.98 -7.11 -7.16
C ALA A 192 0.77 -8.62 -7.17
N VAL A 193 1.11 -9.29 -6.07
CA VAL A 193 0.73 -10.69 -5.86
C VAL A 193 -0.77 -10.76 -5.61
N ASP A 194 -1.47 -11.62 -6.36
CA ASP A 194 -2.86 -11.94 -6.12
C ASP A 194 -2.99 -12.92 -4.93
N LEU A 195 -3.62 -12.46 -3.84
CA LEU A 195 -3.79 -13.21 -2.60
C LEU A 195 -5.19 -13.83 -2.45
N GLY A 196 -6.03 -13.75 -3.47
CA GLY A 196 -7.37 -14.32 -3.46
C GLY A 196 -8.49 -13.27 -3.44
N ASP A 197 -9.70 -13.78 -3.24
CA ASP A 197 -10.94 -13.01 -3.26
C ASP A 197 -11.01 -12.01 -2.06
N ALA A 198 -11.36 -10.75 -2.33
CA ALA A 198 -11.56 -9.73 -1.31
C ALA A 198 -12.63 -10.11 -0.26
N ALA A 199 -13.65 -10.86 -0.67
CA ALA A 199 -14.74 -11.29 0.22
C ALA A 199 -14.29 -12.35 1.25
N LYS A 200 -13.15 -13.01 1.05
CA LYS A 200 -12.63 -14.02 1.98
C LYS A 200 -11.61 -13.41 2.92
N PRO A 201 -11.67 -13.66 4.24
CA PRO A 201 -10.60 -13.24 5.15
C PRO A 201 -9.25 -13.78 4.70
N TRP A 202 -8.19 -13.01 4.90
CA TRP A 202 -6.82 -13.43 4.63
C TRP A 202 -6.00 -13.43 5.91
N SER A 203 -5.39 -14.58 6.20
CA SER A 203 -4.59 -14.82 7.41
C SER A 203 -3.23 -15.47 7.09
N SER A 204 -2.83 -15.48 5.83
CA SER A 204 -1.56 -16.08 5.40
C SER A 204 -0.37 -15.16 5.68
N LYS A 205 0.84 -15.68 5.53
CA LYS A 205 2.06 -14.89 5.58
C LYS A 205 2.14 -13.95 4.37
N THR A 206 2.72 -12.78 4.57
CA THR A 206 3.03 -11.86 3.47
C THR A 206 4.00 -12.57 2.51
N PRO A 207 3.74 -12.57 1.19
CA PRO A 207 4.65 -13.14 0.21
C PRO A 207 6.01 -12.45 0.24
N ALA A 208 7.06 -13.22 -0.04
CA ALA A 208 8.43 -12.73 -0.13
C ALA A 208 9.09 -13.21 -1.42
N LEU A 209 10.07 -12.45 -1.91
CA LEU A 209 10.95 -12.82 -3.00
C LEU A 209 12.27 -13.33 -2.40
N ILE A 210 12.53 -14.63 -2.54
CA ILE A 210 13.70 -15.29 -1.94
C ILE A 210 14.70 -15.60 -3.05
N GLY A 211 15.78 -14.83 -3.10
CA GLY A 211 16.80 -14.93 -4.14
C GLY A 211 17.76 -13.75 -4.14
N GLY A 212 18.81 -13.85 -4.94
CA GLY A 212 19.79 -12.77 -5.10
C GLY A 212 19.44 -11.88 -6.29
N GLN A 213 20.47 -11.43 -7.02
CA GLN A 213 20.31 -10.56 -8.20
C GLN A 213 19.57 -11.23 -9.37
N ASP A 214 19.45 -12.56 -9.36
CA ASP A 214 18.75 -13.35 -10.36
C ASP A 214 17.21 -13.39 -10.16
N ILE A 215 16.69 -12.78 -9.10
CA ILE A 215 15.28 -12.89 -8.69
C ILE A 215 14.29 -12.53 -9.80
N LEU A 216 14.59 -11.53 -10.63
CA LEU A 216 13.73 -11.12 -11.74
C LEU A 216 13.66 -12.18 -12.87
N GLN A 217 14.69 -13.02 -13.01
CA GLN A 217 14.71 -14.12 -13.98
C GLN A 217 13.85 -15.30 -13.52
N ARG A 218 13.54 -15.38 -12.22
CA ARG A 218 12.64 -16.40 -11.64
C ARG A 218 11.16 -16.07 -11.84
N LEU A 219 10.84 -14.83 -12.22
CA LEU A 219 9.48 -14.41 -12.57
C LEU A 219 9.16 -14.84 -14.01
N GLN A 220 8.47 -15.96 -14.15
CA GLN A 220 8.12 -16.53 -15.45
C GLN A 220 6.87 -15.86 -16.02
N PRO A 221 6.87 -15.37 -17.28
CA PRO A 221 5.70 -14.74 -17.88
C PRO A 221 4.57 -15.74 -18.09
N VAL A 222 3.33 -15.28 -17.88
CA VAL A 222 2.13 -16.06 -18.20
C VAL A 222 1.72 -15.79 -19.65
N PRO A 223 1.65 -16.81 -20.52
CA PRO A 223 1.29 -16.62 -21.92
C PRO A 223 -0.03 -15.86 -22.11
N GLY A 224 -0.02 -14.85 -22.99
CA GLY A 224 -1.20 -14.06 -23.34
C GLY A 224 -1.72 -13.11 -22.25
N LYS A 225 -1.00 -12.96 -21.13
CA LYS A 225 -1.38 -12.07 -20.03
C LYS A 225 -0.23 -11.16 -19.64
N THR A 226 -0.54 -9.95 -19.19
CA THR A 226 0.40 -9.12 -18.45
C THR A 226 0.50 -9.66 -17.02
N ALA A 227 1.11 -10.83 -16.85
CA ALA A 227 1.25 -11.48 -15.55
C ALA A 227 2.50 -12.36 -15.49
N PHE A 228 2.99 -12.60 -14.28
CA PHE A 228 4.19 -13.37 -14.01
C PHE A 228 3.94 -14.35 -12.86
N VAL A 229 4.64 -15.48 -12.85
CA VAL A 229 4.60 -16.44 -11.75
C VAL A 229 5.97 -16.48 -11.11
N TYR A 230 6.00 -16.26 -9.80
CA TYR A 230 7.14 -16.54 -8.94
C TYR A 230 6.95 -17.92 -8.31
N ASN A 231 7.97 -18.76 -8.31
CA ASN A 231 8.00 -20.06 -7.66
C ASN A 231 9.41 -20.36 -7.16
N ASP A 232 9.56 -20.71 -5.88
CA ASP A 232 10.84 -21.12 -5.26
C ASP A 232 10.80 -22.54 -4.67
N GLY A 233 9.77 -23.32 -5.00
CA GLY A 233 9.50 -24.67 -4.48
C GLY A 233 8.78 -24.70 -3.14
N ALA A 234 8.85 -23.62 -2.34
CA ALA A 234 8.14 -23.51 -1.06
C ALA A 234 6.87 -22.67 -1.17
N GLN A 235 6.88 -21.66 -2.04
CA GLN A 235 5.75 -20.78 -2.32
C GLN A 235 5.64 -20.52 -3.83
N GLN A 236 4.40 -20.28 -4.27
CA GLN A 236 4.09 -19.91 -5.64
C GLN A 236 3.07 -18.78 -5.65
N TRP A 237 3.37 -17.71 -6.38
CA TRP A 237 2.55 -16.51 -6.44
C TRP A 237 2.43 -16.01 -7.87
N GLN A 238 1.22 -15.58 -8.25
CA GLN A 238 1.00 -14.88 -9.53
C GLN A 238 1.00 -13.38 -9.27
N LEU A 239 1.79 -12.64 -10.05
CA LEU A 239 1.85 -11.19 -10.07
C LEU A 239 1.15 -10.67 -11.32
N SER A 240 0.28 -9.67 -11.17
CA SER A 240 -0.38 -8.97 -12.29
C SER A 240 -0.55 -7.49 -11.96
N PRO A 241 -0.83 -6.60 -12.94
CA PRO A 241 -0.99 -5.17 -12.71
C PRO A 241 -1.95 -4.88 -11.57
N PHE A 242 -1.50 -4.10 -10.60
CA PHE A 242 -2.25 -3.83 -9.38
C PHE A 242 -3.60 -3.15 -9.65
N TYR A 243 -3.64 -2.26 -10.64
CA TYR A 243 -4.89 -1.60 -11.04
C TYR A 243 -5.93 -2.61 -11.51
N ALA A 244 -5.53 -3.74 -12.11
CA ALA A 244 -6.46 -4.74 -12.62
C ALA A 244 -6.98 -5.72 -11.56
N GLN A 245 -6.46 -5.68 -10.32
CA GLN A 245 -6.83 -6.59 -9.23
C GLN A 245 -8.04 -6.09 -8.43
N PHE A 246 -9.15 -5.82 -9.11
CA PHE A 246 -10.41 -5.43 -8.47
C PHE A 246 -11.04 -6.62 -7.73
N ASP A 247 -11.63 -6.39 -6.56
CA ASP A 247 -12.18 -7.45 -5.68
C ASP A 247 -11.20 -8.58 -5.35
N ARG A 248 -9.90 -8.25 -5.34
CA ARG A 248 -8.83 -9.12 -4.89
C ARG A 248 -8.15 -8.52 -3.67
N ARG A 249 -7.59 -9.41 -2.85
CA ARG A 249 -6.56 -9.07 -1.88
C ARG A 249 -5.23 -9.11 -2.61
N SER A 250 -4.37 -8.15 -2.31
CA SER A 250 -3.11 -7.98 -3.05
C SER A 250 -1.93 -7.76 -2.10
N ALA A 251 -0.73 -8.09 -2.56
CA ALA A 251 0.51 -7.60 -1.97
C ALA A 251 1.32 -6.85 -3.03
N VAL A 252 1.42 -5.53 -2.86
CA VAL A 252 2.23 -4.64 -3.73
C VAL A 252 3.69 -4.60 -3.27
N TYR A 253 3.89 -4.59 -1.95
CA TYR A 253 5.23 -4.66 -1.35
C TYR A 253 5.52 -6.08 -0.89
N LEU A 254 6.70 -6.55 -1.27
CA LEU A 254 7.22 -7.88 -1.00
C LEU A 254 8.55 -7.74 -0.27
N GLU A 255 8.78 -8.55 0.74
CA GLU A 255 10.10 -8.63 1.36
C GLU A 255 11.04 -9.37 0.39
N HIS A 256 12.18 -8.77 0.03
CA HIS A 256 13.19 -9.34 -0.85
C HIS A 256 14.47 -9.59 -0.07
N ARG A 257 14.85 -10.87 0.03
CA ARG A 257 16.03 -11.32 0.77
C ARG A 257 16.69 -12.47 0.04
N ASP A 258 18.01 -12.59 0.18
CA ASP A 258 18.68 -13.84 -0.17
C ASP A 258 18.29 -14.97 0.79
N ALA A 259 18.70 -16.21 0.46
CA ALA A 259 18.32 -17.39 1.24
C ALA A 259 18.83 -17.35 2.70
N ALA A 260 20.02 -16.79 2.95
CA ALA A 260 20.61 -16.74 4.29
C ALA A 260 19.89 -15.70 5.16
N ALA A 261 19.68 -14.50 4.62
CA ALA A 261 18.92 -13.44 5.26
C ALA A 261 17.46 -13.84 5.50
N TRP A 262 16.86 -14.62 4.59
CA TRP A 262 15.52 -15.17 4.79
C TRP A 262 15.47 -16.18 5.95
N GLN A 263 16.45 -17.08 6.05
CA GLN A 263 16.52 -18.03 7.17
C GLN A 263 16.65 -17.32 8.52
N GLN A 264 17.48 -16.26 8.58
CA GLN A 264 17.59 -15.42 9.77
C GLN A 264 16.24 -14.76 10.09
N ARG A 265 15.59 -14.15 9.08
CA ARG A 265 14.28 -13.51 9.24
C ARG A 265 13.22 -14.48 9.78
N GLN A 266 13.20 -15.72 9.30
CA GLN A 266 12.30 -16.75 9.81
C GLN A 266 12.59 -17.09 11.27
N THR A 267 13.86 -17.12 11.67
CA THR A 267 14.28 -17.37 13.06
C THR A 267 13.82 -16.24 13.98
N GLU A 268 13.98 -14.99 13.56
CA GLU A 268 13.49 -13.81 14.30
C GLU A 268 11.96 -13.85 14.48
N LEU A 269 11.22 -14.13 13.41
CA LEU A 269 9.75 -14.26 13.48
C LEU A 269 9.32 -15.42 14.40
N ALA A 270 10.03 -16.54 14.36
CA ALA A 270 9.78 -17.66 15.26
C ALA A 270 10.08 -17.30 16.72
N ALA A 271 11.14 -16.54 16.99
CA ALA A 271 11.47 -16.05 18.33
C ALA A 271 10.40 -15.10 18.88
N VAL A 272 9.89 -14.17 18.06
CA VAL A 272 8.77 -13.27 18.44
C VAL A 272 7.51 -14.07 18.76
N ALA A 273 7.16 -15.06 17.93
CA ALA A 273 6.01 -15.93 18.17
C ALA A 273 6.19 -16.77 19.45
N ALA A 274 7.38 -17.30 19.69
CA ALA A 274 7.71 -18.06 20.90
C ALA A 274 7.64 -17.18 22.16
N ALA A 275 8.13 -15.94 22.10
CA ALA A 275 8.06 -14.99 23.20
C ALA A 275 6.60 -14.63 23.54
N GLN A 276 5.75 -14.43 22.52
CA GLN A 276 4.32 -14.21 22.72
C GLN A 276 3.66 -15.43 23.37
N HIS A 277 3.93 -16.63 22.86
CA HIS A 277 3.38 -17.86 23.42
C HIS A 277 3.82 -18.09 24.87
N ALA A 278 5.09 -17.81 25.19
CA ALA A 278 5.60 -17.89 26.56
C ALA A 278 4.94 -16.87 27.50
N LEU A 279 4.68 -15.64 27.02
CA LEU A 279 3.92 -14.64 27.76
C LEU A 279 2.50 -15.11 28.05
N ASP A 280 1.81 -15.64 27.04
CA ASP A 280 0.43 -16.12 27.19
C ASP A 280 0.36 -17.34 28.13
N THR A 281 1.35 -18.23 28.07
CA THR A 281 1.39 -19.45 28.90
C THR A 281 1.66 -19.15 30.37
N ARG A 282 2.51 -18.17 30.68
CA ARG A 282 2.83 -17.79 32.07
C ARG A 282 1.79 -16.85 32.69
N ALA A 283 0.85 -16.34 31.90
CA ALA A 283 -0.15 -15.41 32.40
C ALA A 283 -1.15 -16.14 33.29
N LEU A 284 -1.40 -15.56 34.47
CA LEU A 284 -2.43 -16.03 35.40
C LEU A 284 -3.82 -15.83 34.80
N ASP A 285 -3.98 -14.71 34.08
CA ASP A 285 -5.11 -14.44 33.20
C ASP A 285 -4.71 -13.45 32.11
N ARG A 286 -5.46 -13.44 31.00
CA ARG A 286 -5.24 -12.47 29.92
C ARG A 286 -6.52 -12.15 29.17
N ILE A 287 -6.64 -10.90 28.76
CA ILE A 287 -7.63 -10.44 27.77
C ILE A 287 -6.90 -10.05 26.47
N ALA A 288 -7.40 -10.58 25.35
CA ALA A 288 -7.02 -10.13 24.02
C ALA A 288 -7.98 -9.01 23.59
N LEU A 289 -7.53 -7.77 23.64
CA LEU A 289 -8.36 -6.61 23.28
C LEU A 289 -8.64 -6.59 21.78
N GLY A 290 -9.88 -6.30 21.39
CA GLY A 290 -10.37 -6.40 20.01
C GLY A 290 -10.74 -7.81 19.56
N ASP A 291 -10.59 -8.85 20.40
CA ASP A 291 -11.13 -10.19 20.16
C ASP A 291 -12.47 -10.37 20.89
N GLU A 292 -13.56 -10.48 20.15
CA GLU A 292 -14.92 -10.48 20.72
C GLU A 292 -15.14 -11.58 21.76
N ALA A 293 -14.61 -12.79 21.53
CA ALA A 293 -14.76 -13.92 22.44
C ALA A 293 -14.01 -13.68 23.76
N SER A 294 -12.76 -13.20 23.67
CA SER A 294 -11.96 -12.83 24.83
C SER A 294 -12.59 -11.67 25.59
N GLU A 295 -13.01 -10.60 24.91
CA GLU A 295 -13.63 -9.45 25.53
C GLU A 295 -14.93 -9.80 26.27
N LYS A 296 -15.76 -10.66 25.67
CA LYS A 296 -16.97 -11.18 26.31
C LYS A 296 -16.66 -12.05 27.53
N ALA A 297 -15.65 -12.93 27.44
CA ALA A 297 -15.22 -13.79 28.54
C ALA A 297 -14.74 -12.99 29.76
N HIS A 298 -14.22 -11.77 29.55
CA HIS A 298 -13.75 -10.87 30.59
C HIS A 298 -14.74 -9.74 30.91
N ALA A 299 -16.00 -9.87 30.48
CA ALA A 299 -17.09 -8.93 30.73
C ALA A 299 -16.71 -7.46 30.41
N LEU A 300 -16.00 -7.25 29.30
CA LEU A 300 -15.54 -5.91 28.93
C LEU A 300 -16.74 -4.97 28.71
N GLN A 301 -16.68 -3.81 29.35
CA GLN A 301 -17.61 -2.69 29.22
C GLN A 301 -16.82 -1.42 28.90
N GLY A 302 -17.45 -0.48 28.20
CA GLY A 302 -16.81 0.80 27.92
C GLY A 302 -17.75 1.84 27.38
N GLU A 303 -17.32 3.09 27.51
CA GLU A 303 -17.95 4.28 26.94
C GLU A 303 -16.91 4.96 26.06
N ASN A 304 -17.29 5.44 24.87
CA ASN A 304 -16.36 5.99 23.87
C ASN A 304 -15.12 5.12 23.63
N SER A 305 -15.32 3.80 23.61
CA SER A 305 -14.28 2.79 23.40
C SER A 305 -14.63 1.86 22.25
N ASN A 306 -13.76 1.76 21.25
CA ASN A 306 -14.03 1.07 19.99
C ASN A 306 -12.93 0.05 19.66
N PRO A 307 -13.30 -1.16 19.18
CA PRO A 307 -12.33 -2.09 18.65
C PRO A 307 -11.68 -1.53 17.38
N LEU A 308 -10.44 -1.93 17.13
CA LEU A 308 -9.68 -1.57 15.94
C LEU A 308 -8.66 -2.65 15.62
N SER A 309 -8.04 -2.52 14.45
CA SER A 309 -6.85 -3.28 14.07
C SER A 309 -5.76 -2.30 13.66
N TYR A 310 -4.58 -2.44 14.24
CA TYR A 310 -3.39 -1.69 13.82
C TYR A 310 -2.28 -2.68 13.50
N ARG A 311 -1.70 -2.59 12.29
CA ARG A 311 -0.66 -3.51 11.79
C ARG A 311 -1.03 -5.00 12.00
N ARG A 312 -2.28 -5.38 11.69
CA ARG A 312 -2.85 -6.72 11.88
C ARG A 312 -2.90 -7.21 13.33
N ARG A 313 -2.81 -6.30 14.30
CA ARG A 313 -3.05 -6.61 15.71
C ARG A 313 -4.38 -6.00 16.15
N PRO A 314 -5.36 -6.82 16.59
CA PRO A 314 -6.58 -6.31 17.17
C PRO A 314 -6.25 -5.58 18.48
N GLY A 315 -7.01 -4.53 18.75
CA GLY A 315 -6.89 -3.74 19.97
C GLY A 315 -8.16 -2.94 20.20
N ARG A 316 -8.14 -2.12 21.26
CA ARG A 316 -9.25 -1.25 21.61
C ARG A 316 -8.75 0.14 21.96
N ASP A 317 -9.32 1.17 21.33
CA ASP A 317 -9.10 2.57 21.67
C ASP A 317 -10.11 3.02 22.74
N VAL A 318 -9.73 4.04 23.51
CA VAL A 318 -10.61 4.74 24.46
C VAL A 318 -10.40 6.24 24.32
N ARG A 319 -11.46 6.95 23.96
CA ARG A 319 -11.42 8.40 23.71
C ARG A 319 -11.81 9.22 24.93
N THR A 320 -11.53 10.52 24.87
CA THR A 320 -11.84 11.49 25.93
C THR A 320 -13.30 11.37 26.40
N GLY A 321 -13.51 11.45 27.71
CA GLY A 321 -14.84 11.28 28.32
C GLY A 321 -15.37 9.84 28.32
N GLY A 322 -14.54 8.87 27.95
CA GLY A 322 -14.84 7.45 27.95
C GLY A 322 -14.06 6.64 28.97
N PHE A 323 -14.21 5.33 28.89
CA PHE A 323 -13.39 4.34 29.58
C PHE A 323 -13.51 2.97 28.91
N MET A 324 -12.59 2.07 29.23
CA MET A 324 -12.86 0.64 29.14
C MET A 324 -12.55 -0.03 30.48
N ALA A 325 -13.37 -1.01 30.84
CA ALA A 325 -13.19 -1.80 32.04
C ALA A 325 -13.47 -3.28 31.75
N PHE A 326 -12.69 -4.18 32.32
CA PHE A 326 -12.81 -5.62 32.14
C PHE A 326 -12.30 -6.34 33.39
N THR A 327 -12.78 -7.57 33.59
CA THR A 327 -12.47 -8.37 34.77
C THR A 327 -11.44 -9.43 34.41
N LEU A 328 -10.30 -9.45 35.11
CA LEU A 328 -9.29 -10.50 35.04
C LEU A 328 -9.33 -11.34 36.32
N ARG A 329 -9.06 -12.65 36.21
CA ARG A 329 -8.78 -13.51 37.37
C ARG A 329 -7.50 -13.06 38.05
N ASN A 330 -7.49 -13.18 39.37
CA ASN A 330 -6.38 -12.78 40.20
C ASN A 330 -6.04 -13.90 41.18
N THR A 331 -4.76 -13.99 41.55
CA THR A 331 -4.29 -15.00 42.48
C THR A 331 -3.37 -14.35 43.51
N ALA A 332 -3.12 -15.04 44.62
CA ALA A 332 -2.17 -14.60 45.62
C ALA A 332 -0.73 -14.41 45.07
N GLN A 333 -0.44 -14.93 43.87
CA GLN A 333 0.86 -14.84 43.19
C GLN A 333 0.94 -13.64 42.22
N ALA A 334 -0.19 -13.02 41.86
CA ALA A 334 -0.21 -11.89 40.95
C ALA A 334 0.53 -10.67 41.53
N ARG A 335 1.44 -10.11 40.73
CA ARG A 335 2.23 -8.92 41.14
C ARG A 335 2.28 -7.85 40.07
N ILE A 336 2.07 -8.21 38.80
CA ILE A 336 2.23 -7.32 37.67
C ILE A 336 0.98 -7.36 36.80
N LEU A 337 0.51 -6.19 36.40
CA LEU A 337 -0.38 -6.03 35.27
C LEU A 337 0.46 -5.57 34.08
N ARG A 338 0.46 -6.33 32.99
CA ARG A 338 1.12 -5.94 31.74
C ARG A 338 0.09 -5.46 30.74
N LEU A 339 0.35 -4.33 30.08
CA LEU A 339 -0.41 -3.88 28.91
C LEU A 339 0.50 -3.71 27.72
N ARG A 340 -0.07 -3.95 26.54
CA ARG A 340 0.63 -3.74 25.28
C ARG A 340 0.09 -2.52 24.53
N TYR A 341 1.00 -1.68 24.07
CA TYR A 341 0.72 -0.48 23.27
C TYR A 341 1.55 -0.49 21.98
N TRP A 342 1.27 0.47 21.10
CA TRP A 342 2.19 0.85 20.04
C TRP A 342 3.16 1.92 20.57
N GLY A 343 4.47 1.71 20.36
CA GLY A 343 5.51 2.50 21.02
C GLY A 343 5.60 3.96 20.59
N ASP A 344 5.03 4.29 19.42
CA ASP A 344 4.98 5.64 18.85
C ASP A 344 3.61 6.32 19.05
N GLU A 345 2.75 5.79 19.93
CA GLU A 345 1.55 6.51 20.35
C GLU A 345 1.93 7.83 21.02
N THR A 346 1.34 8.93 20.54
CA THR A 346 1.60 10.28 21.04
C THR A 346 0.36 10.88 21.68
N ARG A 347 0.57 11.79 22.64
CA ARG A 347 -0.49 12.55 23.30
C ARG A 347 -1.56 11.62 23.92
N ARG A 348 -1.12 10.54 24.58
CA ARG A 348 -2.00 9.67 25.37
C ARG A 348 -1.76 9.90 26.85
N ARG A 349 -2.83 10.09 27.61
CA ARG A 349 -2.80 10.24 29.07
C ARG A 349 -4.02 9.59 29.67
N PHE A 350 -3.82 8.68 30.60
CA PHE A 350 -4.91 7.94 31.21
C PHE A 350 -4.54 7.39 32.58
N ARG A 351 -5.57 7.22 33.39
CA ARG A 351 -5.49 6.48 34.64
C ARG A 351 -5.73 5.01 34.37
N LEU A 352 -4.84 4.18 34.90
CA LEU A 352 -4.98 2.75 34.96
C LEU A 352 -5.33 2.39 36.40
N LEU A 353 -6.46 1.72 36.61
CA LEU A 353 -6.97 1.36 37.94
C LEU A 353 -7.25 -0.14 38.03
N ALA A 354 -7.12 -0.70 39.22
CA ALA A 354 -7.64 -2.02 39.59
C ALA A 354 -8.62 -1.85 40.76
N ASP A 355 -9.88 -2.21 40.55
CA ASP A 355 -10.97 -2.07 41.53
C ASP A 355 -11.05 -0.67 42.16
N GLY A 356 -10.80 0.37 41.36
CA GLY A 356 -10.77 1.77 41.80
C GLY A 356 -9.44 2.23 42.41
N GLU A 357 -8.52 1.33 42.73
CA GLU A 357 -7.17 1.68 43.19
C GLU A 357 -6.28 2.08 42.02
N LEU A 358 -5.59 3.21 42.13
CA LEU A 358 -4.72 3.70 41.08
C LEU A 358 -3.47 2.80 40.94
N ILE A 359 -3.27 2.24 39.75
CA ILE A 359 -2.06 1.53 39.37
C ILE A 359 -1.01 2.54 38.85
N ALA A 360 -1.40 3.35 37.87
CA ALA A 360 -0.51 4.30 37.22
C ALA A 360 -1.28 5.45 36.53
N ASN A 361 -0.61 6.59 36.39
CA ASN A 361 -0.98 7.63 35.43
C ASN A 361 -0.07 7.47 34.22
N GLU A 362 -0.54 6.77 33.19
CA GLU A 362 0.28 6.40 32.04
C GLU A 362 0.35 7.54 31.03
N ARG A 363 1.53 7.70 30.42
CA ARG A 363 1.80 8.65 29.34
C ARG A 363 2.50 7.99 28.17
N LEU A 364 1.89 8.07 26.98
CA LEU A 364 2.51 7.66 25.72
C LEU A 364 2.78 8.91 24.90
N ASP A 365 4.07 9.24 24.76
CA ASP A 365 4.57 10.48 24.16
C ASP A 365 5.47 10.21 22.93
N GLY A 366 5.29 9.08 22.25
CA GLY A 366 6.00 8.74 20.99
C GLY A 366 7.47 8.38 21.13
N ASN A 367 7.89 7.90 22.31
CA ASN A 367 9.31 7.71 22.63
C ASN A 367 9.71 6.25 22.90
N ARG A 368 8.88 5.28 22.50
CA ARG A 368 9.11 3.85 22.76
C ARG A 368 9.36 3.03 21.48
N GLY A 369 9.63 3.71 20.36
CA GLY A 369 10.01 3.09 19.08
C GLY A 369 8.82 2.68 18.21
N LEU A 370 9.12 2.28 16.97
CA LEU A 370 8.15 1.88 15.95
C LEU A 370 7.83 0.38 16.04
N ASP A 371 7.49 -0.11 17.23
CA ASP A 371 7.04 -1.49 17.45
C ASP A 371 6.02 -1.56 18.60
N PHE A 372 5.40 -2.72 18.79
CA PHE A 372 4.57 -3.00 19.96
C PHE A 372 5.44 -3.15 21.21
N VAL A 373 5.04 -2.46 22.27
CA VAL A 373 5.76 -2.45 23.55
C VAL A 373 4.87 -2.97 24.66
N ASP A 374 5.45 -3.85 25.49
CA ASP A 374 4.85 -4.33 26.72
C ASP A 374 5.30 -3.44 27.88
N VAL A 375 4.34 -2.95 28.66
CA VAL A 375 4.58 -2.12 29.84
C VAL A 375 4.08 -2.85 31.07
N ASP A 376 4.97 -3.03 32.03
CA ASP A 376 4.67 -3.69 33.30
C ASP A 376 4.33 -2.65 34.36
N TYR A 377 3.19 -2.85 35.01
CA TYR A 377 2.72 -2.04 36.13
C TYR A 377 2.62 -2.90 37.39
N PRO A 378 3.27 -2.51 38.51
CA PRO A 378 3.08 -3.20 39.78
C PRO A 378 1.63 -3.10 40.26
N LEU A 379 1.04 -4.23 40.64
CA LEU A 379 -0.30 -4.23 41.24
C LEU A 379 -0.26 -3.63 42.66
N PRO A 380 -1.20 -2.73 43.02
CA PRO A 380 -1.29 -2.18 44.37
C PRO A 380 -1.47 -3.26 45.44
N ALA A 381 -0.85 -3.09 46.60
CA ALA A 381 -1.04 -4.02 47.72
C ALA A 381 -2.50 -4.12 48.19
N ALA A 382 -3.29 -3.05 47.98
CA ALA A 382 -4.72 -2.98 48.34
C ALA A 382 -5.63 -3.93 47.55
N VAL A 383 -5.15 -4.46 46.41
CA VAL A 383 -5.87 -5.45 45.60
C VAL A 383 -5.30 -6.86 45.71
N ALA A 384 -4.28 -7.06 46.56
CA ALA A 384 -3.71 -8.38 46.81
C ALA A 384 -4.72 -9.29 47.52
N GLY A 385 -4.81 -10.55 47.05
CA GLY A 385 -5.68 -11.56 47.66
C GLY A 385 -7.15 -11.52 47.20
N ARG A 386 -7.54 -10.59 46.33
CA ARG A 386 -8.84 -10.64 45.64
C ARG A 386 -8.83 -11.74 44.58
N ASP A 387 -9.95 -12.43 44.38
CA ASP A 387 -10.06 -13.50 43.37
C ASP A 387 -10.14 -12.98 41.93
N THR A 388 -10.56 -11.72 41.78
CA THR A 388 -10.64 -11.01 40.50
C THR A 388 -10.14 -9.57 40.65
N LEU A 389 -9.82 -8.96 39.51
CA LEU A 389 -9.48 -7.54 39.39
C LEU A 389 -10.33 -6.93 38.28
N GLN A 390 -11.12 -5.92 38.59
CA GLN A 390 -11.72 -5.05 37.61
C GLN A 390 -10.68 -4.00 37.18
N ILE A 391 -10.07 -4.22 36.02
CA ILE A 391 -9.14 -3.27 35.43
C ILE A 391 -9.95 -2.18 34.72
N ARG A 392 -9.61 -0.92 34.95
CA ARG A 392 -10.20 0.24 34.27
C ARG A 392 -9.11 1.10 33.65
N ILE A 393 -9.28 1.44 32.38
CA ILE A 393 -8.47 2.40 31.65
C ILE A 393 -9.34 3.60 31.32
N GLU A 394 -8.95 4.75 31.84
CA GLU A 394 -9.75 5.97 31.81
C GLU A 394 -8.90 7.17 31.38
N PRO A 395 -9.10 7.69 30.16
CA PRO A 395 -8.37 8.86 29.68
C PRO A 395 -8.57 10.09 30.56
N GLU A 396 -7.51 10.89 30.68
CA GLU A 396 -7.64 12.24 31.22
C GLU A 396 -8.50 13.10 30.28
N THR A 397 -9.21 14.10 30.81
CA THR A 397 -10.03 15.01 30.00
C THR A 397 -9.20 15.68 28.90
N GLY A 398 -9.65 15.57 27.64
CA GLY A 398 -8.94 16.11 26.48
C GLY A 398 -7.85 15.20 25.90
N TYR A 399 -7.69 13.99 26.45
CA TYR A 399 -6.76 12.97 25.97
C TYR A 399 -7.50 11.66 25.63
N SER A 400 -6.85 10.79 24.86
CA SER A 400 -7.24 9.39 24.69
C SER A 400 -6.24 8.48 25.43
N ALA A 401 -6.64 7.25 25.72
CA ALA A 401 -5.70 6.23 26.19
C ALA A 401 -4.87 5.64 25.04
N GLY A 402 -5.34 5.81 23.80
CA GLY A 402 -4.78 5.17 22.62
C GLY A 402 -5.17 3.70 22.57
N PRO A 403 -4.82 2.98 21.49
CA PRO A 403 -5.09 1.57 21.42
C PRO A 403 -4.25 0.79 22.44
N ALA A 404 -4.92 -0.04 23.23
CA ALA A 404 -4.27 -1.16 23.92
C ALA A 404 -4.57 -2.46 23.16
N PHE A 405 -3.58 -3.35 23.07
CA PHE A 405 -3.62 -4.56 22.22
C PHE A 405 -3.70 -5.87 23.01
N GLY A 406 -3.73 -5.78 24.33
CA GLY A 406 -3.81 -6.92 25.23
C GLY A 406 -3.41 -6.54 26.64
N CYS A 407 -3.90 -7.32 27.60
CA CYS A 407 -3.56 -7.16 29.01
C CYS A 407 -3.38 -8.52 29.67
N TRP A 408 -2.33 -8.66 30.48
CA TRP A 408 -1.96 -9.91 31.16
C TRP A 408 -1.75 -9.64 32.66
N VAL A 409 -2.26 -10.53 33.50
CA VAL A 409 -1.89 -10.60 34.93
C VAL A 409 -0.77 -11.62 35.07
N LEU A 410 0.35 -11.20 35.64
CA LEU A 410 1.57 -12.01 35.74
C LEU A 410 2.02 -12.13 37.20
N GLU A 411 2.69 -13.24 37.50
CA GLU A 411 3.57 -13.32 38.67
C GLU A 411 4.71 -12.30 38.55
N SER A 412 5.36 -11.94 39.66
CA SER A 412 6.50 -11.01 39.63
C SER A 412 7.53 -11.43 38.59
N ALA A 413 8.10 -10.47 37.86
CA ALA A 413 9.15 -10.75 36.89
C ALA A 413 10.28 -11.53 37.59
N ARG A 414 10.53 -12.77 37.14
CA ARG A 414 11.81 -13.42 37.46
C ARG A 414 12.89 -12.52 36.86
N ARG A 415 13.77 -12.01 37.74
CA ARG A 415 14.99 -11.29 37.35
C ARG A 415 15.84 -12.14 36.42
#